data_AF-A0A7Y4LVW2-F1
#
_entry.id   AF-A0A7Y4LVW2-F1
#
_cell.length_a   1.000
_cell.length_b   1.000
_cell.length_c   1.000
_cell.angle_alpha   90.00
_cell.angle_beta   90.00
_cell.angle_gamma   90.00
#
_symmetry.space_group_name_H-M   'P 1'
#
loop_
_entity.id
_entity.type
_entity.pdbx_description
1 polymer ?
#
loop_
_entity_poly.entity_id
_entity_poly.type
_entity_poly.pdbx_seq_one_letter_code
_entity_poly.pdbx_strand_id
1 'polypeptide(L)' 'MRPEKSLFNALLTHFLMGVALGLSLVLLLGLIDAFHVRDLVAKSDAPVQTTVMLVTTYGLMFGIGAALTGLVLTLEDES' A
#
# COMPACT_ATOMS: atom_id res chain seq x y z
N MET A 1 23.85 -13.27 -10.71
CA MET A 1 23.12 -13.48 -9.42
C MET A 1 22.07 -14.57 -9.65
N ARG A 2 21.71 -15.40 -8.66
CA ARG A 2 20.67 -16.44 -8.90
C ARG A 2 19.34 -15.77 -9.28
N PRO A 3 18.66 -16.17 -10.36
CA PRO A 3 17.46 -15.49 -10.88
C PRO A 3 16.35 -15.34 -9.84
N GLU A 4 16.12 -16.36 -8.99
CA GLU A 4 15.13 -16.31 -7.90
C GLU A 4 15.37 -15.18 -6.88
N LYS A 5 16.64 -14.88 -6.58
CA LYS A 5 17.00 -13.76 -5.70
C LYS A 5 16.76 -12.40 -6.36
N SER A 6 16.82 -12.35 -7.69
CA SER A 6 16.53 -11.15 -8.47
C SER A 6 15.04 -10.84 -8.44
N LEU A 7 14.19 -11.84 -8.73
CA LEU A 7 12.74 -11.69 -8.73
C LEU A 7 12.21 -11.29 -7.35
N PHE A 8 12.62 -11.99 -6.29
CA PHE A 8 12.17 -11.67 -4.93
C PHE A 8 12.48 -10.21 -4.56
N ASN A 9 13.69 -9.74 -4.88
CA ASN A 9 14.08 -8.35 -4.60
C ASN A 9 13.24 -7.35 -5.41
N ALA A 10 12.99 -7.63 -6.69
CA ALA A 10 12.15 -6.77 -7.54
C ALA A 10 10.73 -6.66 -6.99
N LEU A 11 10.13 -7.78 -6.59
CA LEU A 11 8.80 -7.82 -5.98
C LEU A 11 8.76 -7.11 -4.62
N LEU A 12 9.77 -7.34 -3.78
CA LEU A 12 9.87 -6.70 -2.47
C LEU A 12 10.01 -5.17 -2.61
N THR A 13 10.83 -4.69 -3.55
CA THR A 13 10.97 -3.26 -3.81
C THR A 13 9.65 -2.64 -4.27
N HIS A 14 8.94 -3.27 -5.20
CA HIS A 14 7.64 -2.81 -5.64
C HIS A 14 6.60 -2.84 -4.52
N PHE A 15 6.58 -3.90 -3.72
CA PHE A 15 5.70 -4.02 -2.56
C PHE A 15 5.93 -2.86 -1.58
N LEU A 16 7.19 -2.62 -1.19
CA LEU A 16 7.54 -1.55 -0.24
C LEU A 16 7.21 -0.16 -0.79
N MET A 17 7.44 0.07 -2.09
CA MET A 17 7.02 1.29 -2.77
C MET A 17 5.49 1.46 -2.71
N GLY A 18 4.74 0.41 -3.04
CA GLY A 18 3.27 0.40 -2.95
C GLY A 18 2.78 0.72 -1.54
N VAL A 19 3.33 0.04 -0.52
CA VAL A 19 3.00 0.30 0.89
C VAL A 19 3.25 1.77 1.23
N ALA A 20 4.40 2.33 0.85
CA ALA A 20 4.72 3.73 1.11
C ALA A 20 3.70 4.70 0.46
N LEU A 21 3.27 4.43 -0.77
CA LEU A 21 2.23 5.22 -1.46
C LEU A 21 0.87 5.09 -0.77
N GLY A 22 0.46 3.87 -0.40
CA GLY A 22 -0.80 3.62 0.31
C GLY A 22 -0.85 4.32 1.67
N LEU A 23 0.24 4.27 2.44
CA LEU A 23 0.35 4.97 3.73
C LEU A 23 0.33 6.49 3.55
N SER A 24 1.00 7.00 2.49
CA SER A 24 0.99 8.42 2.17
C SER A 24 -0.42 8.90 1.81
N LEU A 25 -1.18 8.10 1.05
CA LEU A 25 -2.58 8.40 0.75
C LEU A 25 -3.45 8.44 2.02
N VAL A 26 -3.32 7.45 2.91
CA VAL A 26 -4.08 7.44 4.18
C VAL A 26 -3.72 8.65 5.03
N LEU A 27 -2.45 9.03 5.09
CA LEU A 27 -2.02 10.23 5.80
C LEU A 27 -2.66 11.48 5.21
N LEU A 28 -2.69 11.61 3.88
CA LEU A 28 -3.35 12.72 3.19
C LEU A 28 -4.85 12.75 3.47
N LEU A 29 -5.54 11.60 3.45
CA LEU A 29 -6.96 11.51 3.80
C LEU A 29 -7.24 11.92 5.25
N GLY A 30 -6.29 11.68 6.18
CA GLY A 30 -6.39 12.10 7.57
C GLY A 30 -6.10 13.58 7.80
N LEU A 31 -5.28 14.21 6.95
CA LEU A 31 -4.89 15.63 7.06
C LEU A 31 -5.81 16.57 6.28
N ILE A 32 -6.32 16.11 5.13
CA ILE A 32 -7.15 16.90 4.23
C ILE A 32 -8.63 16.68 4.59
N ASP A 33 -9.26 17.72 5.11
CA ASP A 33 -10.65 17.66 5.57
C ASP A 33 -11.69 17.62 4.43
N ALA A 34 -11.26 17.69 3.17
CA ALA A 34 -12.16 17.65 2.01
C ALA A 34 -13.09 16.42 2.00
N PHE A 35 -12.63 15.31 2.58
CA PHE A 35 -13.37 14.04 2.60
C PHE A 35 -13.92 13.68 3.98
N HIS A 36 -13.71 14.51 5.01
CA HIS A 36 -14.16 14.29 6.40
C HIS A 36 -13.80 12.89 6.95
N VAL A 37 -12.74 12.25 6.45
CA VAL A 37 -12.35 10.89 6.84
C VAL A 37 -11.97 10.84 8.31
N ARG A 38 -11.29 11.89 8.81
CA ARG A 38 -10.97 12.03 10.23
C ARG A 38 -12.22 12.04 11.11
N ASP A 39 -13.24 12.79 10.73
CA ASP A 39 -14.50 12.85 11.46
C ASP A 39 -15.25 11.52 11.42
N LEU A 40 -15.25 10.84 10.27
CA LEU A 40 -15.83 9.51 10.13
C LEU A 40 -15.16 8.50 11.07
N VAL A 41 -13.83 8.50 11.13
CA VAL A 41 -13.07 7.67 12.06
C VAL A 41 -13.39 8.01 13.52
N ALA A 42 -13.42 9.30 13.87
CA ALA A 42 -13.68 9.78 15.23
C ALA A 42 -15.09 9.44 15.72
N LYS A 43 -16.07 9.36 14.81
CA LYS A 43 -17.48 9.00 15.11
C LYS A 43 -17.77 7.50 15.04
N SER A 44 -16.80 6.67 14.66
CA SER A 44 -16.98 5.22 14.62
C SER A 44 -17.03 4.62 16.04
N ASP A 45 -17.66 3.44 16.18
CA ASP A 45 -17.77 2.73 17.47
C ASP A 45 -16.41 2.30 18.04
N ALA A 46 -15.39 2.19 17.18
CA ALA A 46 -14.03 1.79 17.56
C ALA A 46 -12.96 2.59 16.76
N PRO A 47 -12.71 3.88 17.07
CA PRO A 47 -11.88 4.77 16.26
C PRO A 47 -10.45 4.28 16.00
N VAL A 48 -9.82 3.66 17.01
CA VAL A 48 -8.48 3.09 16.89
C VAL A 48 -8.49 1.92 15.89
N GLN A 49 -9.46 1.02 16.02
CA GLN A 49 -9.58 -0.13 15.13
C GLN A 49 -9.92 0.30 13.70
N THR A 50 -10.79 1.29 13.54
CA THR A 50 -11.10 1.90 12.24
C THR A 50 -9.85 2.50 11.59
N THR A 51 -9.02 3.19 12.38
CA THR A 51 -7.73 3.73 11.90
C THR A 51 -6.79 2.61 11.46
N VAL A 52 -6.61 1.59 12.30
CA VAL A 52 -5.75 0.43 11.98
C VAL A 52 -6.25 -0.28 10.73
N MET A 53 -7.57 -0.47 10.59
CA MET A 53 -8.18 -1.05 9.41
C MET A 53 -7.88 -0.21 8.17
N LEU A 54 -8.11 1.11 8.23
CA LEU A 54 -7.83 2.01 7.11
C LEU A 54 -6.36 1.94 6.67
N VAL A 55 -5.43 2.10 7.62
CA VAL A 55 -3.98 2.05 7.37
C VAL A 55 -3.57 0.71 6.77
N THR A 56 -4.03 -0.39 7.37
CA THR A 56 -3.67 -1.75 6.94
C THR A 56 -4.25 -2.07 5.57
N THR A 57 -5.52 -1.74 5.34
CA THR A 57 -6.20 -1.98 4.06
C THR A 57 -5.50 -1.25 2.93
N TYR A 58 -5.27 0.06 3.05
CA TYR A 58 -4.63 0.83 1.98
C TYR A 58 -3.15 0.47 1.80
N GLY A 59 -2.42 0.26 2.90
CA GLY A 59 -1.02 -0.19 2.82
C GLY A 59 -0.88 -1.51 2.08
N LEU A 60 -1.68 -2.52 2.45
CA LEU A 60 -1.66 -3.82 1.78
C LEU A 60 -2.19 -3.76 0.36
N MET A 61 -3.29 -3.04 0.10
CA MET A 61 -3.89 -2.96 -1.24
C MET A 61 -2.90 -2.36 -2.25
N PHE A 62 -2.24 -1.27 -1.89
CA PHE A 62 -1.21 -0.68 -2.75
C PHE A 62 0.05 -1.55 -2.82
N GLY A 63 0.51 -2.12 -1.70
CA GLY A 63 1.67 -3.00 -1.69
C GLY A 63 1.50 -4.22 -2.59
N ILE A 64 0.37 -4.92 -2.45
CA ILE A 64 0.02 -6.08 -3.28
C ILE A 64 -0.13 -5.66 -4.74
N GLY A 65 -0.86 -4.58 -5.02
CA GLY A 65 -1.04 -4.08 -6.39
C GLY A 65 0.29 -3.76 -7.06
N ALA A 66 1.17 -3.03 -6.37
CA ALA A 66 2.49 -2.68 -6.89
C ALA A 66 3.37 -3.92 -7.11
N ALA A 67 3.35 -4.89 -6.19
CA ALA A 67 4.09 -6.14 -6.34
C ALA A 67 3.64 -6.94 -7.56
N LEU A 68 2.31 -7.04 -7.80
CA LEU A 68 1.77 -7.69 -8.99
C LEU A 68 2.16 -6.96 -10.27
N THR A 69 2.14 -5.63 -10.28
CA THR A 69 2.64 -4.85 -11.42
C THR A 69 4.13 -5.09 -11.64
N GLY A 70 4.93 -5.07 -10.57
CA GLY A 70 6.37 -5.34 -10.63
C GLY A 70 6.70 -6.76 -11.12
N LEU A 71 5.84 -7.74 -10.81
CA LEU A 71 5.94 -9.10 -11.34
C LEU A 71 5.78 -9.10 -12.86
N VAL A 72 4.72 -8.47 -13.38
CA VAL A 72 4.45 -8.41 -14.82
C VAL A 72 5.62 -7.76 -15.55
N LEU A 73 6.09 -6.61 -15.06
CA LEU A 73 7.23 -5.90 -15.66
C LEU A 73 8.52 -6.73 -15.66
N THR A 74 8.82 -7.42 -14.55
CA THR A 74 10.02 -8.26 -14.46
C THR A 74 9.95 -9.43 -15.44
N LEU A 75 8.77 -10.03 -15.63
CA LEU A 75 8.58 -11.13 -16.58
C LEU A 75 8.62 -10.66 -18.04
N GLU A 76 8.16 -9.45 -18.34
CA GLU A 76 8.29 -8.83 -19.67
C GLU A 76 9.76 -8.53 -20.00
N ASP A 77 10.55 -8.04 -19.04
CA ASP A 77 11.98 -7.75 -19.22
C ASP A 77 12.85 -9.02 -19.42
N GLU A 78 12.38 -10.18 -18.96
CA GLU A 78 13.07 -11.48 -19.11
C GLU A 78 12.71 -12.21 -20.43
N SER A 79 11.77 -11.68 -21.23
CA SER A 79 11.28 -12.27 -22.49
C SER A 79 12.00 -11.80 -23.74
#